data_AF-A0A971XTR1-F1
#
_entry.id   AF-A0A971XTR1-F1
#
_cell.length_a   1.000
_cell.length_b   1.000
_cell.length_c   1.000
_cell.angle_alpha   90.00
_cell.angle_beta   90.00
_cell.angle_gamma   90.00
#
_symmetry.space_group_name_H-M   'P 1'
#
loop_
_entity.id
_entity.type
_entity.pdbx_description
1 polymer ?
#
loop_
_entity_poly.entity_id
_entity_poly.type
_entity_poly.pdbx_seq_one_letter_code
_entity_poly.pdbx_strand_id
1 'polypeptide(L)'
;IEPIHPARIQWGAWPDKLTSRLGDLRRFIKTAQQGLTAFDRLLYRQGKALLTAAEGALAKLEKLPYQEVVRRDREASYVCHRDCIPRNVVERPNGDFVLIDFDNAAHAERIDDLAKLLCTFSGWQLERASLLLEGYGQWFPLEEEEVRLIGAFLEFPMEYWKLGRNTYQRGRPHIRALQGQLAADQAKAAFLMNLQRNPERVMSDYAVFPRNPG
;
A
#
# COMPACT_ATOMS: atom_id res chain seq x y z
N ILE A 1 8.87 14.52 -28.65
CA ILE A 1 8.34 13.88 -27.42
C ILE A 1 8.88 14.70 -26.27
N GLU A 2 8.02 15.38 -25.51
CA GLU A 2 8.46 16.12 -24.32
C GLU A 2 9.03 15.15 -23.28
N PRO A 3 10.08 15.54 -22.54
CA PRO A 3 10.64 14.68 -21.52
C PRO A 3 9.62 14.45 -20.41
N ILE A 4 9.44 13.18 -20.02
CA ILE A 4 8.55 12.81 -18.91
C ILE A 4 9.09 13.48 -17.64
N HIS A 5 8.22 14.22 -16.95
CA HIS A 5 8.59 14.93 -15.73
C HIS A 5 9.15 13.93 -14.68
N PRO A 6 10.30 14.19 -14.02
CA PRO A 6 10.95 13.21 -13.12
C PRO A 6 10.05 12.67 -12.01
N ALA A 7 9.11 13.48 -11.49
CA ALA A 7 8.12 13.04 -10.50
C ALA A 7 7.16 11.93 -11.00
N ARG A 8 7.10 11.70 -12.31
CA ARG A 8 6.30 10.66 -12.99
C ARG A 8 7.12 9.39 -13.29
N ILE A 9 8.35 9.31 -12.79
CA ILE A 9 9.18 8.12 -12.81
C ILE A 9 9.37 7.68 -11.35
N GLN A 10 8.80 6.53 -10.99
CA GLN A 10 8.63 6.09 -9.60
C GLN A 10 9.04 4.63 -9.37
N TRP A 11 9.68 4.00 -10.35
CA TRP A 11 10.25 2.66 -10.26
C TRP A 11 11.06 2.46 -8.99
N GLY A 12 10.79 1.38 -8.26
CA GLY A 12 11.65 0.93 -7.17
C GLY A 12 11.66 1.86 -5.96
N ALA A 13 10.70 2.79 -5.87
CA ALA A 13 10.73 3.86 -4.87
C ALA A 13 10.27 3.43 -3.47
N TRP A 14 9.77 2.21 -3.27
CA TRP A 14 9.24 1.78 -1.98
C TRP A 14 10.29 1.81 -0.85
N PRO A 15 11.49 1.18 -0.97
CA PRO A 15 12.45 1.10 0.12
C PRO A 15 12.86 2.48 0.65
N ASP A 16 13.22 3.40 -0.24
CA ASP A 16 13.65 4.75 0.13
C ASP A 16 12.53 5.54 0.79
N LYS A 17 11.32 5.50 0.22
CA LYS A 17 10.16 6.19 0.78
C LYS A 17 9.81 5.63 2.15
N LEU A 18 9.74 4.31 2.31
CA LEU A 18 9.38 3.70 3.59
C LEU A 18 10.47 3.93 4.65
N THR A 19 11.75 3.92 4.28
CA THR A 19 12.86 4.27 5.16
C THR A 19 12.77 5.72 5.65
N SER A 20 12.52 6.67 4.74
CA SER A 20 12.29 8.06 5.09
C SER A 20 11.10 8.23 6.04
N ARG A 21 9.98 7.55 5.75
CA ARG A 21 8.77 7.57 6.56
C ARG A 21 8.94 6.93 7.95
N LEU A 22 9.78 5.90 8.07
CA LEU A 22 10.16 5.34 9.37
C LEU A 22 10.93 6.37 10.19
N GLY A 23 11.85 7.12 9.57
CA GLY A 23 12.52 8.25 10.19
C GLY A 23 11.53 9.31 10.70
N ASP A 24 10.53 9.65 9.88
CA ASP A 24 9.44 10.55 10.28
C ASP A 24 8.65 10.02 11.47
N LEU A 25 8.22 8.74 11.44
CA LEU A 25 7.47 8.12 12.52
C LEU A 25 8.22 8.18 13.85
N ARG A 26 9.53 7.88 13.85
CA ARG A 26 10.38 8.00 15.04
C ARG A 26 10.33 9.43 15.60
N ARG A 27 10.41 10.44 14.74
CA ARG A 27 10.31 11.86 15.15
C ARG A 27 8.91 12.19 15.69
N PHE A 28 7.85 11.77 15.00
CA PHE A 28 6.48 12.01 15.44
C PHE A 28 6.19 11.39 16.81
N ILE A 29 6.62 10.15 17.04
CA ILE A 29 6.44 9.46 18.33
C ILE A 29 7.24 10.14 19.44
N LYS A 30 8.47 10.60 19.16
CA LYS A 30 9.27 11.38 20.11
C LYS A 30 8.60 12.71 20.47
N THR A 31 8.04 13.41 19.49
CA THR A 31 7.26 14.64 19.74
C THR A 31 6.00 14.33 20.55
N ALA A 32 5.27 13.28 20.20
CA ALA A 32 4.07 12.84 20.91
C ALA A 32 4.34 12.48 22.38
N GLN A 33 5.51 11.91 22.68
CA GLN A 33 5.93 11.59 24.06
C GLN A 33 5.97 12.84 24.96
N GLN A 34 6.35 13.98 24.39
CA GLN A 34 6.45 15.27 25.10
C GLN A 34 5.17 16.10 24.99
N GLY A 35 4.22 15.65 24.16
CA GLY A 35 2.99 16.36 23.85
C GLY A 35 1.91 16.15 24.91
N LEU A 36 0.98 17.11 24.97
CA LEU A 36 -0.11 17.13 25.96
C LEU A 36 -1.49 16.93 25.33
N THR A 37 -1.59 16.82 24.01
CA THR A 37 -2.88 16.66 23.34
C THR A 37 -3.38 15.22 23.45
N ALA A 38 -4.68 15.02 23.24
CA ALA A 38 -5.25 13.68 23.17
C ALA A 38 -4.71 12.89 21.96
N PHE A 39 -4.36 13.57 20.86
CA PHE A 39 -3.69 12.96 19.72
C PHE A 39 -2.30 12.43 20.13
N ASP A 40 -1.50 13.25 20.83
CA ASP A 40 -0.16 12.86 21.28
C ASP A 40 -0.20 11.61 22.16
N ARG A 41 -1.09 11.60 23.16
CA ARG A 41 -1.25 10.45 24.06
C ARG A 41 -1.62 9.17 23.31
N LEU A 42 -2.52 9.26 22.33
CA LEU A 42 -2.95 8.11 21.54
C LEU A 42 -1.83 7.62 20.61
N LEU A 43 -1.16 8.52 19.91
CA LEU A 43 -0.07 8.15 19.00
C LEU A 43 1.11 7.55 19.77
N TYR A 44 1.51 8.17 20.89
CA TYR A 44 2.62 7.68 21.71
C TYR A 44 2.36 6.27 22.24
N ARG A 45 1.13 5.98 22.68
CA ARG A 45 0.72 4.65 23.14
C ARG A 45 0.93 3.57 22.07
N GLN A 46 0.65 3.88 20.80
CA GLN A 46 0.87 2.94 19.69
C GLN A 46 2.33 2.89 19.22
N GLY A 47 3.16 3.86 19.60
CA GLY A 47 4.46 4.13 18.99
C GLY A 47 5.37 2.91 18.85
N LYS A 48 5.49 2.09 19.90
CA LYS A 48 6.31 0.86 19.85
C LYS A 48 5.82 -0.10 18.76
N ALA A 49 4.52 -0.39 18.71
CA ALA A 49 3.94 -1.31 17.73
C ALA A 49 4.10 -0.77 16.30
N LEU A 50 3.91 0.54 16.11
CA LEU A 50 4.09 1.18 14.79
C LEU A 50 5.53 1.07 14.29
N LEU A 51 6.51 1.30 15.16
CA LEU A 51 7.92 1.17 14.78
C LEU A 51 8.28 -0.27 14.44
N THR A 52 7.83 -1.24 15.25
CA THR A 52 8.03 -2.67 14.96
C THR A 52 7.40 -3.08 13.63
N ALA A 53 6.19 -2.63 13.33
CA ALA A 53 5.53 -2.92 12.05
C ALA A 53 6.28 -2.29 10.85
N ALA A 54 6.72 -1.03 10.99
CA ALA A 54 7.45 -0.33 9.94
C ALA A 54 8.83 -0.97 9.66
N GLU A 55 9.55 -1.36 10.71
CA GLU A 55 10.83 -2.09 10.60
C GLU A 55 10.63 -3.49 10.01
N GLY A 56 9.58 -4.19 10.45
CA GLY A 56 9.20 -5.50 9.92
C GLY A 56 8.85 -5.47 8.43
N ALA A 57 8.12 -4.44 7.98
CA ALA A 57 7.80 -4.20 6.57
C ALA A 57 9.06 -4.02 5.72
N LEU A 58 10.00 -3.17 6.15
CA LEU A 58 11.27 -2.94 5.45
C LEU A 58 12.13 -4.21 5.39
N ALA A 59 12.24 -4.95 6.50
CA ALA A 59 12.99 -6.20 6.54
C ALA A 59 12.40 -7.28 5.63
N LYS A 60 11.08 -7.30 5.43
CA LYS A 60 10.43 -8.18 4.44
C LYS A 60 10.75 -7.75 3.02
N LEU A 61 10.66 -6.45 2.71
CA LEU A 61 10.98 -5.93 1.37
C LEU A 61 12.43 -6.22 0.96
N GLU A 62 13.36 -6.19 1.90
CA GLU A 62 14.78 -6.51 1.65
C GLU A 62 14.99 -8.00 1.27
N LYS A 63 14.17 -8.90 1.83
CA LYS A 63 14.28 -10.35 1.61
C LYS A 63 13.53 -10.85 0.38
N LEU A 64 12.50 -10.11 -0.04
CA LEU A 64 11.66 -10.47 -1.18
C LEU A 64 12.27 -9.94 -2.49
N PRO A 65 11.92 -10.51 -3.66
CA PRO A 65 12.51 -10.14 -4.94
C PRO A 65 11.94 -8.82 -5.51
N TYR A 66 11.87 -7.75 -4.70
CA TYR A 66 11.29 -6.47 -5.09
C TYR A 66 11.97 -5.86 -6.33
N GLN A 67 13.30 -5.89 -6.37
CA GLN A 67 14.06 -5.32 -7.49
C GLN A 67 13.83 -6.06 -8.80
N GLU A 68 13.56 -7.36 -8.74
CA GLU A 68 13.26 -8.16 -9.94
C GLU A 68 11.87 -7.82 -10.49
N VAL A 69 10.87 -7.68 -9.62
CA VAL A 69 9.53 -7.22 -10.02
C VAL A 69 9.60 -5.82 -10.66
N VAL A 70 10.37 -4.91 -10.05
CA VAL A 70 10.58 -3.56 -10.59
C VAL A 70 11.26 -3.61 -11.96
N ARG A 71 12.30 -4.44 -12.13
CA ARG A 71 13.00 -4.61 -13.41
C ARG A 71 12.05 -5.09 -14.51
N ARG A 72 11.29 -6.15 -14.24
CA ARG A 72 10.33 -6.74 -15.18
C ARG A 72 9.26 -5.74 -15.60
N ASP A 73 8.64 -5.06 -14.63
CA ASP A 73 7.58 -4.10 -14.92
C ASP A 73 8.10 -2.83 -15.62
N ARG A 74 9.35 -2.45 -15.34
CA ARG A 74 10.02 -1.34 -16.03
C ARG A 74 10.32 -1.67 -17.49
N GLU A 75 10.76 -2.89 -17.80
CA GLU A 75 10.98 -3.36 -19.17
C GLU A 75 9.67 -3.34 -19.98
N ALA A 76 8.56 -3.74 -19.35
CA ALA A 76 7.22 -3.64 -19.92
C ALA A 76 6.67 -2.20 -20.00
N SER A 77 7.40 -1.20 -19.46
CA SER A 77 7.02 0.22 -19.48
C SER A 77 5.63 0.51 -18.88
N TYR A 78 5.22 -0.23 -17.86
CA TYR A 78 3.91 -0.04 -17.24
C TYR A 78 3.75 1.37 -16.65
N VAL A 79 2.48 1.80 -16.56
CA VAL A 79 2.05 3.05 -15.95
C VAL A 79 0.97 2.73 -14.93
N CYS A 80 1.16 3.22 -13.72
CA CYS A 80 0.18 3.13 -12.64
C CYS A 80 -0.59 4.44 -12.53
N HIS A 81 -1.87 4.37 -12.18
CA HIS A 81 -2.73 5.52 -11.92
C HIS A 81 -2.39 6.21 -10.59
N ARG A 82 -2.04 5.45 -9.56
CA ARG A 82 -1.55 5.88 -8.23
C ARG A 82 -2.50 6.70 -7.36
N ASP A 83 -3.71 6.97 -7.84
CA ASP A 83 -4.80 7.62 -7.10
C ASP A 83 -6.16 7.00 -7.50
N CYS A 84 -6.20 5.67 -7.62
CA CYS A 84 -7.44 4.95 -7.87
C CYS A 84 -8.22 4.79 -6.56
N ILE A 85 -9.22 5.63 -6.41
CA ILE A 85 -10.08 5.79 -5.22
C ILE A 85 -11.52 5.99 -5.70
N PRO A 86 -12.55 5.83 -4.83
CA PRO A 86 -13.94 5.78 -5.29
C PRO A 86 -14.37 6.98 -6.14
N ARG A 87 -13.91 8.20 -5.83
CA ARG A 87 -14.24 9.40 -6.62
C ARG A 87 -13.65 9.42 -8.03
N ASN A 88 -12.60 8.64 -8.27
CA ASN A 88 -11.87 8.57 -9.54
C ASN A 88 -12.28 7.33 -10.36
N VAL A 89 -13.25 6.55 -9.90
CA VAL A 89 -13.85 5.43 -10.61
C VAL A 89 -15.29 5.78 -10.95
N VAL A 90 -15.59 5.93 -12.24
CA VAL A 90 -16.90 6.36 -12.73
C VAL A 90 -17.60 5.21 -13.43
N GLU A 91 -18.79 4.86 -12.98
CA GLU A 91 -19.68 3.93 -13.66
C GLU A 91 -20.38 4.65 -14.83
N ARG A 92 -20.26 4.09 -16.03
CA ARG A 92 -20.95 4.56 -17.22
C ARG A 92 -22.37 3.98 -17.29
N PRO A 93 -23.28 4.58 -18.07
CA PRO A 93 -24.66 4.08 -18.21
C PRO A 93 -24.78 2.63 -18.71
N ASN A 94 -23.75 2.11 -19.39
CA ASN A 94 -23.69 0.73 -19.86
C ASN A 94 -23.15 -0.26 -18.81
N GLY A 95 -22.83 0.19 -17.60
CA GLY A 95 -22.27 -0.62 -16.51
C GLY A 95 -20.74 -0.72 -16.51
N ASP A 96 -20.05 -0.14 -17.50
CA ASP A 96 -18.58 -0.15 -17.52
C ASP A 96 -18.02 0.87 -16.53
N PHE A 97 -16.94 0.51 -15.86
CA PHE A 97 -16.18 1.45 -15.04
C PHE A 97 -15.05 2.08 -15.85
N VAL A 98 -14.85 3.38 -15.68
CA VAL A 98 -13.69 4.10 -16.21
C VAL A 98 -12.97 4.86 -15.11
N LEU A 99 -11.64 4.94 -15.27
CA LEU A 99 -10.79 5.74 -14.43
C LEU A 99 -10.70 7.17 -14.97
N ILE A 100 -10.68 8.15 -14.07
CA ILE A 100 -10.46 9.57 -14.35
C ILE A 100 -9.37 10.11 -13.44
N ASP A 101 -8.90 11.34 -13.68
CA ASP A 101 -7.88 12.01 -12.85
C ASP A 101 -6.51 11.31 -12.86
N PHE A 102 -5.88 11.33 -14.05
CA PHE A 102 -4.55 10.76 -14.29
C PHE A 102 -3.39 11.71 -13.89
N ASP A 103 -3.67 12.80 -13.17
CA ASP A 103 -2.65 13.77 -12.76
C ASP A 103 -1.57 13.15 -11.87
N ASN A 104 -1.86 12.02 -11.22
CA ASN A 104 -0.91 11.27 -10.40
C ASN A 104 -0.25 10.08 -11.08
N ALA A 105 -0.64 9.79 -12.32
CA ALA A 105 -0.13 8.65 -13.06
C ALA A 105 1.41 8.72 -13.21
N ALA A 106 2.07 7.58 -13.14
CA ALA A 106 3.51 7.50 -13.22
C ALA A 106 3.96 6.11 -13.69
N HIS A 107 5.14 6.07 -14.30
CA HIS A 107 5.87 4.83 -14.49
C HIS A 107 6.27 4.26 -13.12
N ALA A 108 5.69 3.12 -12.78
CA ALA A 108 5.86 2.45 -11.49
C ALA A 108 5.49 0.96 -11.63
N GLU A 109 6.06 0.13 -10.77
CA GLU A 109 5.72 -1.29 -10.68
C GLU A 109 4.23 -1.48 -10.37
N ARG A 110 3.57 -2.44 -11.03
CA ARG A 110 2.13 -2.70 -10.96
C ARG A 110 1.64 -2.92 -9.53
N ILE A 111 2.49 -3.52 -8.70
CA ILE A 111 2.22 -3.74 -7.28
C ILE A 111 2.03 -2.43 -6.48
N ASP A 112 2.53 -1.28 -6.98
CA ASP A 112 2.29 0.06 -6.42
C ASP A 112 0.79 0.41 -6.42
N ASP A 113 0.09 0.13 -7.52
CA ASP A 113 -1.36 0.37 -7.62
C ASP A 113 -2.17 -0.69 -6.90
N LEU A 114 -1.81 -1.98 -7.05
CA LEU A 114 -2.50 -3.07 -6.36
C LEU A 114 -2.54 -2.88 -4.84
N ALA A 115 -1.41 -2.50 -4.24
CA ALA A 115 -1.37 -2.22 -2.81
C ALA A 115 -2.34 -1.07 -2.41
N LYS A 116 -2.45 -0.02 -3.23
CA LYS A 116 -3.38 1.10 -2.98
C LYS A 116 -4.84 0.69 -3.18
N LEU A 117 -5.12 -0.10 -4.22
CA LEU A 117 -6.45 -0.64 -4.50
C LEU A 117 -6.93 -1.50 -3.34
N LEU A 118 -6.09 -2.42 -2.86
CA LEU A 118 -6.42 -3.26 -1.71
C LEU A 118 -6.66 -2.43 -0.45
N CYS A 119 -5.79 -1.47 -0.13
CA CYS A 119 -6.00 -0.57 1.01
C CYS A 119 -7.32 0.21 0.90
N THR A 120 -7.72 0.59 -0.30
CA THR A 120 -8.88 1.46 -0.54
C THR A 120 -10.21 0.70 -0.62
N PHE A 121 -10.23 -0.44 -1.32
CA PHE A 121 -11.48 -1.11 -1.73
C PHE A 121 -11.74 -2.43 -0.98
N SER A 122 -10.74 -3.07 -0.39
CA SER A 122 -10.95 -4.34 0.32
C SER A 122 -11.69 -4.17 1.65
N GLY A 123 -11.58 -2.99 2.27
CA GLY A 123 -12.05 -2.79 3.65
C GLY A 123 -11.41 -3.77 4.65
N TRP A 124 -10.20 -4.26 4.35
CA TRP A 124 -9.49 -5.30 5.10
C TRP A 124 -10.25 -6.65 5.17
N GLN A 125 -11.09 -6.94 4.17
CA GLN A 125 -11.79 -8.22 4.01
C GLN A 125 -11.10 -9.05 2.93
N LEU A 126 -10.85 -10.33 3.23
CA LEU A 126 -10.12 -11.22 2.32
C LEU A 126 -10.90 -11.48 1.05
N GLU A 127 -12.21 -11.70 1.17
CA GLU A 127 -13.10 -12.00 0.05
C GLU A 127 -13.06 -10.87 -0.99
N ARG A 128 -13.05 -9.61 -0.53
CA ARG A 128 -12.97 -8.44 -1.41
C ARG A 128 -11.57 -8.27 -2.01
N ALA A 129 -10.52 -8.59 -1.26
CA ALA A 129 -9.16 -8.58 -1.77
C ALA A 129 -8.92 -9.67 -2.82
N SER A 130 -9.45 -10.87 -2.61
CA SER A 130 -9.43 -11.97 -3.58
C SER A 130 -10.08 -11.53 -4.89
N LEU A 131 -11.30 -11.00 -4.85
CA LEU A 131 -11.99 -10.51 -6.06
C LEU A 131 -11.18 -9.43 -6.81
N LEU A 132 -10.53 -8.52 -6.10
CA LEU A 132 -9.67 -7.49 -6.71
C LEU A 132 -8.43 -8.10 -7.37
N LEU A 133 -7.75 -9.02 -6.67
CA LEU A 133 -6.53 -9.66 -7.17
C LEU A 133 -6.82 -10.62 -8.31
N GLU A 134 -7.94 -11.34 -8.27
CA GLU A 134 -8.42 -12.21 -9.34
C GLU A 134 -8.78 -11.40 -10.59
N GLY A 135 -9.59 -10.35 -10.45
CA GLY A 135 -9.96 -9.49 -11.56
C GLY A 135 -8.75 -8.82 -12.23
N TYR A 136 -7.75 -8.42 -11.42
CA TYR A 136 -6.48 -7.93 -11.95
C TYR A 136 -5.66 -9.03 -12.64
N GLY A 137 -5.57 -10.20 -12.00
CA GLY A 137 -4.82 -11.37 -12.43
C GLY A 137 -5.24 -11.92 -13.80
N GLN A 138 -6.51 -11.72 -14.18
CA GLN A 138 -7.02 -12.06 -15.51
C GLN A 138 -6.30 -11.33 -16.66
N TRP A 139 -5.82 -10.12 -16.40
CA TRP A 139 -5.12 -9.29 -17.39
C TRP A 139 -3.62 -9.29 -17.18
N PHE A 140 -3.18 -9.28 -15.92
CA PHE A 140 -1.78 -9.27 -15.55
C PHE A 140 -1.53 -10.35 -14.50
N PRO A 141 -0.99 -11.52 -14.89
CA PRO A 141 -0.67 -12.59 -13.97
C PRO A 141 0.15 -12.09 -12.78
N LEU A 142 -0.18 -12.58 -11.59
CA LEU A 142 0.50 -12.25 -10.35
C LEU A 142 1.21 -13.48 -9.81
N GLU A 143 2.43 -13.27 -9.34
CA GLU A 143 3.21 -14.26 -8.63
C GLU A 143 2.97 -14.16 -7.12
N GLU A 144 3.20 -15.27 -6.41
CA GLU A 144 3.03 -15.33 -4.96
C GLU A 144 3.94 -14.30 -4.26
N GLU A 145 5.15 -14.12 -4.76
CA GLU A 145 6.12 -13.14 -4.28
C GLU A 145 5.61 -11.70 -4.43
N GLU A 146 4.86 -11.38 -5.49
CA GLU A 146 4.23 -10.06 -5.68
C GLU A 146 3.15 -9.82 -4.62
N VAL A 147 2.35 -10.83 -4.29
CA VAL A 147 1.35 -10.75 -3.21
C VAL A 147 2.02 -10.57 -1.84
N ARG A 148 3.13 -11.28 -1.59
CA ARG A 148 3.94 -11.11 -0.36
C ARG A 148 4.55 -9.72 -0.28
N LEU A 149 5.03 -9.15 -1.39
CA LEU A 149 5.55 -7.77 -1.47
C LEU A 149 4.46 -6.73 -1.15
N ILE A 150 3.25 -6.91 -1.72
CA ILE A 150 2.08 -6.09 -1.40
C ILE A 150 1.77 -6.16 0.10
N GLY A 151 1.77 -7.37 0.67
CA GLY A 151 1.57 -7.58 2.11
C GLY A 151 2.60 -6.84 2.96
N ALA A 152 3.88 -6.90 2.59
CA ALA A 152 4.95 -6.17 3.27
C ALA A 152 4.74 -4.65 3.19
N PHE A 153 4.30 -4.11 2.06
CA PHE A 153 3.97 -2.69 1.93
C PHE A 153 2.77 -2.28 2.79
N LEU A 154 1.70 -3.09 2.79
CA LEU A 154 0.48 -2.83 3.57
C LEU A 154 0.72 -2.92 5.08
N GLU A 155 1.67 -3.73 5.53
CA GLU A 155 2.10 -3.81 6.93
C GLU A 155 2.71 -2.50 7.44
N PHE A 156 3.33 -1.71 6.57
CA PHE A 156 3.83 -0.40 6.96
C PHE A 156 2.66 0.48 7.47
N PRO A 157 2.79 1.17 8.61
CA PRO A 157 1.71 1.96 9.21
C PRO A 157 1.53 3.33 8.50
N MET A 158 1.15 3.28 7.23
CA MET A 158 1.03 4.43 6.34
C MET A 158 0.04 5.47 6.85
N GLU A 159 -1.07 5.01 7.41
CA GLU A 159 -2.17 5.84 7.93
C GLU A 159 -1.68 6.66 9.12
N TYR A 160 -0.94 6.03 10.05
CA TYR A 160 -0.31 6.71 11.17
C TYR A 160 0.77 7.70 10.73
N TRP A 161 1.60 7.34 9.73
CA TRP A 161 2.57 8.28 9.18
C TRP A 161 1.87 9.52 8.58
N LYS A 162 0.79 9.34 7.80
CA LYS A 162 0.01 10.46 7.23
C LYS A 162 -0.59 11.34 8.34
N LEU A 163 -1.14 10.74 9.39
CA LEU A 163 -1.72 11.46 10.53
C LEU A 163 -0.67 12.24 11.32
N GLY A 164 0.49 11.63 11.59
CA GLY A 164 1.63 12.29 12.22
C GLY A 164 2.14 13.45 11.36
N ARG A 165 2.27 13.25 10.05
CA ARG A 165 2.69 14.29 9.10
C ARG A 165 1.73 15.48 9.12
N ASN A 166 0.43 15.24 9.03
CA ASN A 166 -0.57 16.30 9.08
C ASN A 166 -0.54 17.06 10.41
N THR A 167 -0.36 16.34 11.52
CA THR A 167 -0.32 16.95 12.86
C THR A 167 0.95 17.77 13.07
N TYR A 168 2.12 17.14 12.94
CA TYR A 168 3.38 17.73 13.38
C TYR A 168 4.10 18.58 12.32
N GLN A 169 3.80 18.37 11.03
CA GLN A 169 4.41 19.18 9.95
C GLN A 169 3.45 20.22 9.37
N ARG A 170 2.13 19.98 9.45
CA ARG A 170 1.12 20.89 8.87
C ARG A 170 0.22 21.57 9.90
N GLY A 171 0.37 21.23 11.19
CA GLY A 171 -0.43 21.82 12.28
C GLY A 171 -1.91 21.46 12.22
N ARG A 172 -2.28 20.33 11.59
CA ARG A 172 -3.66 19.89 11.38
C ARG A 172 -3.91 18.52 12.03
N PRO A 173 -4.15 18.47 13.35
CA PRO A 173 -4.46 17.23 14.04
C PRO A 173 -5.86 16.71 13.67
N HIS A 174 -5.97 15.42 13.37
CA HIS A 174 -7.22 14.75 13.05
C HIS A 174 -7.47 13.58 14.02
N ILE A 175 -7.84 13.89 15.27
CA ILE A 175 -8.02 12.87 16.32
C ILE A 175 -9.06 11.81 15.97
N ARG A 176 -10.18 12.20 15.33
CA ARG A 176 -11.21 11.24 14.90
C ARG A 176 -10.67 10.24 13.87
N ALA A 177 -9.78 10.67 12.98
CA ALA A 177 -9.15 9.78 12.01
C ALA A 177 -8.16 8.81 12.70
N LEU A 178 -7.44 9.25 13.74
CA LEU A 178 -6.61 8.37 14.56
C LEU A 178 -7.45 7.33 15.31
N GLN A 179 -8.59 7.72 15.87
CA GLN A 179 -9.53 6.80 16.51
C GLN A 179 -10.12 5.78 15.52
N GLY A 180 -10.48 6.24 14.32
CA GLY A 180 -10.92 5.35 13.25
C GLY A 180 -9.86 4.33 12.85
N GLN A 181 -8.59 4.75 12.80
CA GLN A 181 -7.49 3.84 12.52
C GLN A 181 -7.31 2.77 13.61
N LEU A 182 -7.37 3.18 14.87
CA LEU A 182 -7.32 2.24 16.00
C LEU A 182 -8.43 1.18 15.93
N ALA A 183 -9.64 1.57 15.50
CA ALA A 183 -10.75 0.63 15.30
C ALA A 183 -10.51 -0.34 14.13
N ALA A 184 -9.77 0.08 13.10
CA ALA A 184 -9.47 -0.74 11.92
C ALA A 184 -8.24 -1.65 12.09
N ASP A 185 -7.36 -1.39 13.07
CA ASP A 185 -6.08 -2.09 13.23
C ASP A 185 -6.23 -3.60 13.40
N GLN A 186 -7.25 -4.08 14.14
CA GLN A 186 -7.49 -5.51 14.32
C GLN A 186 -7.87 -6.20 13.00
N ALA A 187 -8.73 -5.56 12.20
CA ALA A 187 -9.11 -6.07 10.89
C ALA A 187 -7.91 -6.09 9.93
N LYS A 188 -7.13 -5.01 9.90
CA LYS A 188 -5.88 -4.93 9.10
C LYS A 188 -4.88 -6.02 9.52
N ALA A 189 -4.69 -6.25 10.82
CA ALA A 189 -3.79 -7.29 11.32
C ALA A 189 -4.25 -8.70 10.90
N ALA A 190 -5.54 -9.00 11.06
CA ALA A 190 -6.12 -10.28 10.63
C ALA A 190 -6.00 -10.48 9.12
N PHE A 191 -6.27 -9.42 8.34
CA PHE A 191 -6.10 -9.39 6.89
C PHE A 191 -4.66 -9.74 6.48
N LEU A 192 -3.66 -9.04 7.05
CA LEU A 192 -2.25 -9.26 6.73
C LEU A 192 -1.77 -10.65 7.12
N MET A 193 -2.18 -11.18 8.28
CA MET A 193 -1.83 -12.54 8.71
C MET A 193 -2.33 -13.59 7.71
N ASN A 194 -3.54 -13.40 7.16
CA ASN A 194 -4.10 -14.35 6.19
C ASN A 194 -3.44 -14.21 4.82
N LEU A 195 -3.23 -12.97 4.34
CA LEU A 195 -2.53 -12.70 3.09
C LEU A 195 -1.12 -13.31 3.07
N GLN A 196 -0.43 -13.30 4.21
CA GLN A 196 0.91 -13.89 4.35
C GLN A 196 0.90 -15.42 4.46
N ARG A 197 -0.11 -16.01 5.10
CA ARG A 197 -0.17 -17.46 5.37
C ARG A 197 -0.74 -18.29 4.23
N ASN A 198 -1.64 -17.70 3.44
CA ASN A 198 -2.32 -18.40 2.36
C ASN A 198 -2.44 -17.50 1.12
N PRO A 199 -1.33 -16.98 0.57
CA PRO A 199 -1.38 -16.13 -0.62
C PRO A 199 -2.10 -16.83 -1.78
N GLU A 200 -1.95 -18.15 -1.91
CA GLU A 200 -2.64 -18.98 -2.90
C GLU A 200 -4.16 -18.96 -2.73
N ARG A 201 -4.69 -18.95 -1.50
CA ARG A 201 -6.14 -18.87 -1.25
C ARG A 201 -6.73 -17.53 -1.66
N VAL A 202 -5.94 -16.47 -1.61
CA VAL A 202 -6.35 -15.15 -2.08
C VAL A 202 -6.34 -15.09 -3.62
N MET A 203 -5.63 -16.02 -4.28
CA MET A 203 -5.49 -16.10 -5.74
C MET A 203 -6.31 -17.26 -6.37
N SER A 204 -7.08 -18.02 -5.58
CA SER A 204 -7.31 -19.45 -5.83
C SER A 204 -8.34 -19.83 -6.90
N ASP A 205 -9.18 -18.96 -7.43
CA ASP A 205 -10.24 -19.50 -8.32
C ASP A 205 -9.80 -19.67 -9.79
N TYR A 206 -8.76 -18.98 -10.27
CA TYR A 206 -8.27 -19.12 -11.66
C TYR A 206 -6.79 -18.81 -11.88
N ALA A 207 -5.92 -18.93 -10.87
CA ALA A 207 -4.48 -18.75 -11.05
C ALA A 207 -3.90 -19.84 -11.98
N VAL A 208 -3.95 -19.60 -13.29
CA VAL A 208 -3.10 -20.25 -14.26
C VAL A 208 -1.70 -19.70 -14.00
N PHE A 209 -1.01 -20.30 -13.03
CA PHE A 209 0.44 -20.20 -12.97
C PHE A 209 0.96 -20.64 -14.34
N PRO A 210 1.71 -19.83 -15.09
CA PRO A 210 2.42 -20.35 -16.24
C PRO A 210 3.37 -21.42 -15.69
N ARG A 211 3.00 -22.69 -15.84
CA ARG A 211 3.98 -23.78 -15.76
C ARG A 211 4.98 -23.47 -16.86
N ASN A 212 6.21 -23.14 -16.49
CA ASN A 212 7.34 -23.05 -17.41
C ASN A 212 7.22 -24.18 -18.45
N PRO A 213 7.08 -23.89 -19.76
CA PRO A 213 7.48 -24.87 -20.73
C PRO A 213 9.01 -24.89 -20.68
N GLY A 214 9.57 -26.08 -20.45
CA GLY A 214 11.01 -26.30 -20.57
C GLY A 214 11.53 -26.00 -21.97
#